data_AF-A0A2J8JT71-F1
#
_entry.id   AF-A0A2J8JT71-F1
#
_cell.length_a   1.000
_cell.length_b   1.000
_cell.length_c   1.000
_cell.angle_alpha   90.00
_cell.angle_beta   90.00
_cell.angle_gamma   90.00
#
_symmetry.space_group_name_H-M   'P 1'
#
loop_
_entity.id
_entity.type
_entity.pdbx_description
1 polymer ?
#
loop_
_entity_poly.entity_id
_entity_poly.type
_entity_poly.pdbx_seq_one_letter_code
_entity_poly.pdbx_strand_id
1 'polypeptide(L)'
;QDIKETFNRCEEVQLQPPEVWSPDPCQPHSHDFLTDAIVRKMSRMFCQAARVDLTLDPDTAHPALMLSPDRRGVRLAERRQEVADHPKRFSADCCVLGAQGFRSGRHYWEVCMGP
;
A
#
# COMPACT_ATOMS: atom_id res chain seq x y z
N GLN A 1 26.41 -4.94 45.54
CA GLN A 1 27.04 -4.77 44.21
C GLN A 1 26.35 -3.60 43.56
N ASP A 2 27.11 -2.52 43.43
CA ASP A 2 26.63 -1.16 43.29
C ASP A 2 26.77 -0.74 41.81
N ILE A 3 25.71 -0.16 41.22
CA ILE A 3 25.62 0.20 39.79
C ILE A 3 26.79 1.10 39.34
N LYS A 4 27.40 1.81 40.29
CA LYS A 4 28.56 2.69 40.10
C LYS A 4 29.82 1.93 39.64
N GLU A 5 29.98 0.67 40.04
CA GLU A 5 31.13 -0.15 39.66
C GLU A 5 31.06 -0.60 38.18
N THR A 6 29.84 -0.74 37.65
CA THR A 6 29.61 -1.07 36.23
C THR A 6 29.97 0.10 35.32
N PHE A 7 29.75 1.34 35.77
CA PHE A 7 30.08 2.54 35.00
C PHE A 7 31.59 2.81 34.91
N ASN A 8 32.34 2.55 35.99
CA ASN A 8 33.78 2.80 36.04
C ASN A 8 34.60 1.90 35.08
N ARG A 9 34.04 0.75 34.68
CA ARG A 9 34.68 -0.16 33.70
C ARG A 9 34.57 0.29 32.24
N CYS A 10 33.78 1.32 31.94
CA CYS A 10 33.62 1.84 30.58
C CYS A 10 34.58 2.99 30.27
N GLU A 11 35.13 3.68 31.27
CA GLU A 11 36.00 4.85 31.07
C GLU A 11 37.44 4.51 30.68
N GLU A 12 37.91 3.27 30.86
CA GLU A 12 39.28 2.85 30.46
C GLU A 12 39.38 2.20 29.07
N VAL A 13 38.27 2.10 28.31
CA VAL A 13 38.33 1.51 26.97
C VAL A 13 38.89 2.54 25.98
N GLN A 14 40.19 2.45 25.72
CA GLN A 14 40.81 3.12 24.57
C GLN A 14 40.32 2.44 23.28
N LEU A 15 39.28 2.99 22.66
CA LEU A 15 38.83 2.54 21.34
C LEU A 15 39.86 2.94 20.29
N GLN A 16 40.48 1.94 19.67
CA GLN A 16 41.30 2.19 18.48
C GLN A 16 40.42 2.74 17.36
N PRO A 17 40.92 3.69 16.53
CA PRO A 17 40.20 4.15 15.35
C PRO A 17 39.87 2.94 14.46
N PRO A 18 38.63 2.82 13.97
CA PRO A 18 38.27 1.71 13.09
C PRO A 18 39.13 1.77 11.83
N GLU A 19 39.69 0.63 11.42
CA GLU A 19 40.34 0.51 10.12
C GLU A 19 39.35 0.96 9.05
N VAL A 20 39.80 1.87 8.17
CA VAL A 20 39.02 2.31 7.02
C VAL A 20 38.93 1.12 6.05
N TRP A 21 37.85 0.36 6.18
CA TRP A 21 37.50 -0.66 5.22
C TRP A 21 37.14 0.03 3.90
N SER A 22 38.02 -0.08 2.90
CA SER A 22 37.70 0.27 1.53
C SER A 22 37.02 -0.94 0.89
N PRO A 23 35.72 -0.89 0.54
CA PRO A 23 35.10 -2.03 -0.11
C PRO A 23 35.58 -2.12 -1.56
N ASP A 24 36.03 -3.30 -1.97
CA ASP A 24 36.23 -3.63 -3.38
C ASP A 24 34.93 -3.42 -4.16
N PRO A 25 34.93 -2.65 -5.27
CA PRO A 25 33.74 -2.38 -6.05
C PRO A 25 33.48 -3.55 -7.00
N CYS A 26 33.05 -4.68 -6.46
CA CYS A 26 32.36 -5.77 -7.18
C CYS A 26 31.92 -6.85 -6.18
N GLN A 27 30.89 -6.58 -5.38
CA GLN A 27 30.07 -7.65 -4.79
C GLN A 27 28.61 -7.23 -4.95
N PRO A 28 27.74 -8.00 -5.63
CA PRO A 28 26.32 -7.68 -5.72
C PRO A 28 25.75 -7.71 -4.32
N HIS A 29 25.33 -6.55 -3.84
CA HIS A 29 24.87 -6.37 -2.48
C HIS A 29 23.57 -7.15 -2.26
N SER A 30 23.39 -7.62 -1.03
CA SER A 30 22.28 -8.39 -0.46
C SER A 30 20.83 -7.93 -0.77
N HIS A 31 20.69 -6.88 -1.58
CA HIS A 31 19.43 -6.31 -2.04
C HIS A 31 18.72 -7.19 -3.08
N ASP A 32 19.46 -7.94 -3.90
CA ASP A 32 18.89 -8.82 -4.94
C ASP A 32 18.17 -10.04 -4.35
N PHE A 33 18.71 -10.63 -3.28
CA PHE A 33 18.09 -11.78 -2.65
C PHE A 33 16.77 -11.42 -1.95
N LEU A 34 16.76 -10.30 -1.23
CA LEU A 34 15.55 -9.83 -0.56
C LEU A 34 14.49 -9.39 -1.58
N THR A 35 14.90 -8.69 -2.65
CA THR A 35 13.97 -8.32 -3.73
C THR A 35 13.46 -9.53 -4.49
N ASP A 36 14.30 -10.51 -4.85
CA ASP A 36 13.86 -11.76 -5.49
C ASP A 36 12.95 -12.59 -4.57
N ALA A 37 13.26 -12.70 -3.28
CA ALA A 37 12.41 -13.39 -2.32
C ALA A 37 11.04 -12.70 -2.14
N ILE A 38 11.01 -11.37 -2.07
CA ILE A 38 9.79 -10.56 -2.01
C ILE A 38 9.01 -10.72 -3.31
N VAL A 39 9.65 -10.60 -4.47
CA VAL A 39 9.03 -10.75 -5.79
C VAL A 39 8.47 -12.16 -5.97
N ARG A 40 9.18 -13.23 -5.59
CA ARG A 40 8.68 -14.61 -5.64
C ARG A 40 7.53 -14.85 -4.69
N LYS A 41 7.55 -14.23 -3.50
CA LYS A 41 6.46 -14.34 -2.52
C LYS A 41 5.22 -13.59 -3.01
N MET A 42 5.39 -12.38 -3.53
CA MET A 42 4.32 -11.58 -4.13
C MET A 42 3.77 -12.25 -5.39
N SER A 43 4.63 -12.75 -6.28
CA SER A 43 4.25 -13.52 -7.46
C SER A 43 3.42 -14.74 -7.05
N ARG A 44 3.84 -15.57 -6.09
CA ARG A 44 3.02 -16.69 -5.60
C ARG A 44 1.67 -16.23 -5.00
N MET A 45 1.63 -15.08 -4.33
CA MET A 45 0.40 -14.53 -3.77
C MET A 45 -0.58 -14.06 -4.86
N PHE A 46 -0.09 -13.41 -5.92
CA PHE A 46 -0.92 -12.88 -7.01
C PHE A 46 -1.22 -13.89 -8.12
N CYS A 47 -0.34 -14.88 -8.36
CA CYS A 47 -0.52 -15.92 -9.39
C CYS A 47 -1.77 -16.78 -9.16
N GLN A 48 -2.31 -16.79 -7.94
CA GLN A 48 -3.54 -17.51 -7.62
C GLN A 48 -4.70 -16.57 -7.24
N ALA A 49 -4.61 -15.28 -7.55
CA ALA A 49 -5.71 -14.33 -7.38
C ALA A 49 -6.48 -14.22 -8.69
N ALA A 50 -7.81 -14.32 -8.64
CA ALA A 50 -8.62 -14.06 -9.82
C ALA A 50 -8.57 -12.55 -10.12
N ARG A 51 -8.26 -12.17 -11.36
CA ARG A 51 -8.49 -10.78 -11.83
C ARG A 51 -9.99 -10.56 -11.83
N VAL A 52 -10.45 -9.61 -11.03
CA VAL A 52 -11.86 -9.27 -10.94
C VAL A 52 -12.15 -8.06 -11.79
N ASP A 53 -13.22 -8.16 -12.54
CA ASP A 53 -13.79 -7.06 -13.28
C ASP A 53 -14.68 -6.20 -12.35
N LEU A 54 -14.05 -5.24 -11.68
CA LEU A 54 -14.71 -4.40 -10.67
C LEU A 54 -15.45 -3.23 -11.33
N THR A 55 -16.68 -3.00 -10.88
CA THR A 55 -17.49 -1.83 -11.28
C THR A 55 -17.92 -1.06 -10.04
N LEU A 56 -18.17 0.23 -10.18
CA LEU A 56 -18.57 1.12 -9.10
C LEU A 56 -20.09 1.12 -8.89
N ASP A 57 -20.52 1.15 -7.63
CA ASP A 57 -21.94 1.18 -7.26
C ASP A 57 -22.45 2.63 -7.14
N PRO A 58 -23.30 3.11 -8.07
CA PRO A 58 -23.84 4.48 -8.05
C PRO A 58 -24.71 4.77 -6.83
N ASP A 59 -25.29 3.75 -6.19
CA ASP A 59 -26.15 3.91 -5.02
C ASP A 59 -25.35 4.21 -3.74
N THR A 60 -24.04 3.96 -3.79
CA THR A 60 -23.09 4.29 -2.71
C THR A 60 -22.36 5.60 -2.97
N ALA A 61 -22.25 6.03 -4.23
CA ALA A 61 -21.41 7.13 -4.64
C ALA A 61 -21.81 8.46 -3.97
N HIS A 62 -20.83 9.12 -3.36
CA HIS A 62 -21.01 10.47 -2.83
C HIS A 62 -21.47 11.44 -3.94
N PRO A 63 -22.42 12.36 -3.69
CA PRO A 63 -22.96 13.27 -4.72
C PRO A 63 -21.91 14.14 -5.44
N ALA A 64 -20.73 14.36 -4.84
CA ALA A 64 -19.63 15.08 -5.49
C ALA A 64 -18.82 14.21 -6.49
N LEU A 65 -19.08 12.91 -6.59
CA LEU A 65 -18.36 11.98 -7.48
C LEU A 65 -19.18 11.68 -8.72
N MET A 66 -18.60 11.91 -9.90
CA MET A 66 -19.20 11.53 -11.18
C MET A 66 -18.57 10.22 -11.68
N LEU A 67 -19.43 9.24 -11.93
CA LEU A 67 -19.03 7.95 -12.48
C LEU A 67 -19.06 7.98 -14.01
N SER A 68 -18.15 7.25 -14.64
CA SER A 68 -18.22 7.00 -16.08
C SER A 68 -19.43 6.11 -16.43
N PRO A 69 -19.93 6.14 -17.69
CA PRO A 69 -21.07 5.32 -18.09
C PRO A 69 -20.87 3.81 -17.90
N ASP A 70 -19.64 3.33 -18.08
CA ASP A 70 -19.25 1.94 -17.87
C ASP A 70 -19.00 1.58 -16.39
N ARG A 71 -19.12 2.57 -15.48
CA ARG A 71 -18.90 2.44 -14.03
C ARG A 71 -17.51 1.97 -13.63
N ARG A 72 -16.49 2.21 -14.46
CA ARG A 72 -15.08 1.86 -14.15
C ARG A 72 -14.21 3.05 -13.80
N GLY A 73 -14.68 4.25 -14.12
CA GLY A 73 -14.02 5.51 -13.85
C GLY A 73 -14.81 6.33 -12.82
N VAL A 74 -14.07 7.10 -12.05
CA VAL A 74 -14.61 8.09 -11.13
C VAL A 74 -13.79 9.37 -11.22
N ARG A 75 -14.46 10.50 -11.17
CA ARG A 75 -13.83 11.82 -11.06
C ARG A 75 -14.61 12.70 -10.10
N LEU A 76 -13.92 13.68 -9.52
CA LEU A 76 -14.60 14.73 -8.77
C LEU A 76 -15.38 15.62 -9.73
N ALA A 77 -16.65 15.86 -9.43
CA ALA A 77 -17.47 16.80 -10.16
C ALA A 77 -17.18 18.24 -9.68
N GLU A 78 -17.30 19.22 -10.58
CA GLU A 78 -17.14 20.63 -10.24
C GLU A 78 -18.19 21.12 -9.24
N ARG A 79 -19.38 20.51 -9.30
CA ARG A 79 -20.51 20.79 -8.42
C ARG A 79 -21.09 19.49 -7.92
N ARG A 80 -21.64 19.52 -6.71
CA ARG A 80 -22.42 18.42 -6.15
C ARG A 80 -23.57 18.10 -7.11
N GLN A 81 -23.72 16.83 -7.49
CA GLN A 81 -24.78 16.38 -8.36
C GLN A 81 -26.09 16.24 -7.58
N GLU A 82 -27.20 16.55 -8.24
CA GLU A 82 -28.54 16.26 -7.71
C GLU A 82 -28.87 14.79 -8.01
N VAL A 83 -28.63 13.95 -7.02
CA VAL A 83 -28.92 12.51 -7.06
C VAL A 83 -29.92 12.19 -5.95
N ALA A 84 -30.78 11.19 -6.19
CA ALA A 84 -31.72 10.75 -5.17
C ALA A 84 -30.99 10.24 -3.92
N ASP A 85 -31.53 10.57 -2.75
CA ASP A 85 -31.06 10.04 -1.49
C ASP A 85 -31.24 8.52 -1.46
N HIS A 86 -30.21 7.83 -0.98
CA HIS A 86 -30.22 6.38 -0.85
C HIS A 86 -29.52 6.01 0.46
N PRO A 87 -30.05 5.06 1.25
CA PRO A 87 -29.51 4.74 2.58
C PRO A 87 -28.06 4.24 2.57
N LYS A 88 -27.57 3.73 1.43
CA LYS A 88 -26.18 3.30 1.27
C LYS A 88 -25.23 4.41 0.79
N ARG A 89 -25.76 5.59 0.49
CA ARG A 89 -25.00 6.68 -0.12
C ARG A 89 -24.09 7.32 0.92
N PHE A 90 -22.82 7.51 0.57
CA PHE A 90 -21.95 8.34 1.38
C PHE A 90 -22.37 9.80 1.27
N SER A 91 -22.60 10.45 2.41
CA SER A 91 -22.99 11.86 2.51
C SER A 91 -21.90 12.74 3.13
N ALA A 92 -21.03 12.16 3.95
CA ALA A 92 -19.92 12.84 4.61
C ALA A 92 -18.60 12.65 3.85
N ASP A 93 -18.28 11.40 3.48
CA ASP A 93 -17.02 11.05 2.83
C ASP A 93 -17.15 11.03 1.31
N CYS A 94 -16.16 11.59 0.60
CA CYS A 94 -16.11 11.61 -0.86
C CYS A 94 -15.66 10.24 -1.41
N CYS A 95 -16.49 9.22 -1.23
CA CYS A 95 -16.19 7.83 -1.55
C CYS A 95 -17.29 7.17 -2.39
N VAL A 96 -16.93 6.05 -3.02
CA VAL A 96 -17.82 5.13 -3.74
C VAL A 96 -17.31 3.71 -3.54
N LEU A 97 -18.20 2.73 -3.42
CA LEU A 97 -17.82 1.31 -3.31
C LEU A 97 -17.81 0.61 -4.66
N GLY A 98 -17.07 -0.49 -4.73
CA GLY A 98 -17.29 -1.49 -5.77
C GLY A 98 -18.64 -2.18 -5.57
N ALA A 99 -19.31 -2.51 -6.68
CA ALA A 99 -20.58 -3.25 -6.67
C ALA A 99 -20.40 -4.71 -6.24
N GLN A 100 -19.21 -5.27 -6.46
CA GLN A 100 -18.86 -6.63 -6.05
C GLN A 100 -18.46 -6.67 -4.57
N GLY A 101 -19.07 -7.59 -3.83
CA GLY A 101 -18.68 -7.95 -2.46
C GLY A 101 -18.00 -9.32 -2.42
N PHE A 102 -16.88 -9.43 -1.73
CA PHE A 102 -16.13 -10.68 -1.59
C PHE A 102 -16.22 -11.20 -0.15
N ARG A 103 -16.49 -12.49 0.02
CA ARG A 103 -16.60 -13.13 1.34
C ARG A 103 -15.42 -14.04 1.66
N SER A 104 -14.66 -14.45 0.65
CA SER A 104 -13.48 -15.32 0.76
C SER A 104 -12.67 -15.28 -0.55
N GLY A 105 -11.48 -15.89 -0.54
CA GLY A 105 -10.60 -15.99 -1.71
C GLY A 105 -9.60 -14.84 -1.83
N ARG A 106 -8.84 -14.83 -2.94
CA ARG A 106 -7.91 -13.75 -3.31
C ARG A 106 -8.39 -13.12 -4.60
N HIS A 107 -8.55 -11.80 -4.57
CA HIS A 107 -9.09 -10.99 -5.66
C HIS A 107 -8.12 -9.88 -5.98
N TYR A 108 -8.00 -9.56 -7.27
CA TYR A 108 -7.07 -8.54 -7.76
C TYR A 108 -7.76 -7.65 -8.78
N TRP A 109 -7.51 -6.34 -8.70
CA TRP A 109 -7.92 -5.36 -9.70
C TRP A 109 -6.84 -4.28 -9.83
N GLU A 110 -6.88 -3.58 -10.96
CA GLU A 110 -5.97 -2.47 -11.27
C GLU A 110 -6.78 -1.19 -11.38
N VAL A 111 -6.18 -0.07 -10.98
CA VAL A 111 -6.77 1.26 -11.12
C VAL A 111 -5.83 2.12 -11.94
N CYS A 112 -6.30 2.59 -13.08
CA CYS A 112 -5.59 3.58 -13.87
C CYS A 112 -5.88 4.97 -13.29
N MET A 113 -4.85 5.72 -12.87
CA MET A 113 -5.02 7.08 -12.35
C MET A 113 -5.02 8.16 -13.45
N GLY A 114 -4.90 7.78 -14.73
CA GLY A 114 -4.63 8.71 -15.82
C GLY A 114 -3.18 9.23 -15.80
N PRO A 115 -2.76 9.99 -16.82
CA PRO A 115 -1.54 10.81 -16.75
C PRO A 115 -1.72 12.04 -15.84
#